data_AF-A0A942N3W7-F1
#
_entry.id   AF-A0A942N3W7-F1
#
_cell.length_a   1.000
_cell.length_b   1.000
_cell.length_c   1.000
_cell.angle_alpha   90.00
_cell.angle_beta   90.00
_cell.angle_gamma   90.00
#
_symmetry.space_group_name_H-M   'P 1'
#
loop_
_entity.id
_entity.type
_entity.pdbx_description
1 polymer ?
#
loop_
_entity_poly.entity_id
_entity_poly.type
_entity_poly.pdbx_seq_one_letter_code
_entity_poly.pdbx_strand_id
1 'polypeptide(L)'
;MTEIQQINKKNLSIEIDGQSITLPAYVERAASTYYYDPTAQTLKKRCHICKQHYDVEHYLEGKWDDIHDEEKYRKTKSGYNSYCEQCIDKKKARQVQKSEIMKLTVYLEQEIVRFIKIKATLEGISNSEYISRLVKADKNITDLVKLL
;
A
#
# COMPACT_ATOMS: atom_id res chain seq x y z
N MET A 1 1.19 -22.14 -17.39
CA MET A 1 0.94 -20.83 -16.77
C MET A 1 0.79 -21.07 -15.29
N THR A 2 1.64 -20.51 -14.44
CA THR A 2 1.54 -20.66 -12.98
C THR A 2 0.40 -19.77 -12.49
N GLU A 3 -0.71 -20.37 -12.06
CA GLU A 3 -1.84 -19.63 -11.48
C GLU A 3 -1.49 -19.21 -10.06
N ILE A 4 -1.01 -17.98 -9.91
CA ILE A 4 -0.76 -17.38 -8.60
C ILE A 4 -2.11 -16.97 -7.99
N GLN A 5 -2.43 -17.51 -6.81
CA GLN A 5 -3.64 -17.18 -6.09
C GLN A 5 -3.44 -15.92 -5.23
N GLN A 6 -4.33 -14.94 -5.39
CA GLN A 6 -4.34 -13.75 -4.54
C GLN A 6 -5.05 -14.04 -3.21
N ILE A 7 -4.40 -13.68 -2.11
CA ILE A 7 -4.97 -13.88 -0.77
C ILE A 7 -5.94 -12.74 -0.45
N ASN A 8 -7.16 -13.11 -0.04
CA ASN A 8 -8.20 -12.16 0.33
C ASN A 8 -8.27 -12.03 1.86
N LYS A 9 -8.39 -10.81 2.38
CA LYS A 9 -8.55 -10.59 3.82
C LYS A 9 -9.83 -11.24 4.39
N LYS A 10 -10.85 -11.46 3.57
CA LYS A 10 -12.09 -12.17 3.95
C LYS A 10 -11.95 -13.69 3.98
N ASN A 11 -10.90 -14.23 3.36
CA ASN A 11 -10.64 -15.67 3.29
C ASN A 11 -9.12 -15.91 3.39
N LEU A 12 -8.63 -16.10 4.61
CA LEU A 12 -7.21 -16.34 4.93
C LEU A 12 -6.84 -17.83 4.86
N SER A 13 -7.51 -18.56 3.97
CA SER A 13 -7.18 -19.94 3.65
C SER A 13 -6.85 -20.08 2.18
N ILE A 14 -6.00 -21.06 1.89
CA ILE A 14 -5.67 -21.49 0.54
C ILE A 14 -6.06 -22.95 0.39
N GLU A 15 -6.34 -23.37 -0.84
CA GLU A 15 -6.66 -24.77 -1.13
C GLU A 15 -5.43 -25.48 -1.68
N ILE A 16 -5.02 -26.57 -1.02
CA ILE A 16 -3.93 -27.45 -1.44
C ILE A 16 -4.50 -28.85 -1.48
N ASP A 17 -4.50 -29.49 -2.65
CA ASP A 17 -5.02 -30.85 -2.86
C ASP A 17 -6.45 -31.07 -2.31
N GLY A 18 -7.31 -30.05 -2.43
CA GLY A 18 -8.70 -30.10 -1.92
C GLY A 18 -8.85 -29.85 -0.42
N GLN A 19 -7.75 -29.58 0.29
CA GLN A 19 -7.77 -29.22 1.71
C GLN A 19 -7.60 -27.72 1.91
N SER A 20 -8.43 -27.15 2.78
CA SER A 20 -8.30 -25.75 3.21
C SER A 20 -7.19 -25.63 4.25
N ILE A 21 -6.10 -24.97 3.86
CA ILE A 21 -4.95 -24.71 4.72
C ILE A 21 -5.00 -23.27 5.22
N THR A 22 -4.84 -23.11 6.54
CA THR A 22 -4.82 -21.80 7.18
C THR A 22 -3.48 -21.11 6.94
N LEU A 23 -3.52 -19.84 6.55
CA LEU A 23 -2.32 -19.02 6.37
C LEU A 23 -1.75 -18.54 7.72
N PRO A 24 -0.44 -18.24 7.79
CA PRO A 24 0.18 -17.66 8.98
C PRO A 24 -0.49 -16.35 9.40
N ALA A 25 -0.66 -16.13 10.71
CA ALA A 25 -1.40 -14.99 11.25
C ALA A 25 -0.84 -13.61 10.83
N TYR A 26 0.46 -13.51 10.53
CA TYR A 26 1.04 -12.24 10.08
C TYR A 26 0.56 -11.82 8.68
N VAL A 27 0.07 -12.76 7.86
CA VAL A 27 -0.45 -12.52 6.52
C VAL A 27 -1.73 -11.68 6.60
N GLU A 28 -2.57 -11.90 7.61
CA GLU A 28 -3.83 -11.16 7.81
C GLU A 28 -3.65 -9.64 7.74
N ARG A 29 -2.59 -9.14 8.37
CA ARG A 29 -2.32 -7.70 8.45
C ARG A 29 -2.00 -7.07 7.10
N ALA A 30 -1.53 -7.86 6.13
CA ALA A 30 -1.11 -7.38 4.82
C ALA A 30 -1.54 -8.30 3.67
N ALA A 31 -2.71 -8.96 3.80
CA ALA A 31 -3.20 -10.00 2.90
C ALA A 31 -3.13 -9.62 1.41
N SER A 32 -3.46 -8.37 1.07
CA SER A 32 -3.42 -7.83 -0.30
C SER A 32 -2.01 -7.74 -0.92
N THR A 33 -0.97 -8.04 -0.15
CA THR A 33 0.43 -8.07 -0.59
C THR A 33 1.01 -9.48 -0.62
N TYR A 34 0.26 -10.47 -0.15
CA TYR A 34 0.66 -11.87 -0.18
C TYR A 34 -0.11 -12.63 -1.26
N TYR A 35 0.56 -13.63 -1.80
CA TYR A 35 0.10 -14.47 -2.89
C TYR A 35 0.58 -15.89 -2.64
N TYR A 36 -0.17 -16.87 -3.10
CA TYR A 36 0.23 -18.27 -3.00
C TYR A 36 0.50 -18.82 -4.40
N ASP A 37 1.65 -19.47 -4.57
CA ASP A 37 1.98 -20.22 -5.79
C ASP A 37 1.74 -21.71 -5.51
N PRO A 38 0.67 -22.31 -6.07
CA PRO A 38 0.33 -23.70 -5.80
C PRO A 38 1.29 -24.69 -6.47
N THR A 39 2.01 -24.28 -7.53
CA THR A 39 2.96 -25.17 -8.21
C THR A 39 4.23 -25.31 -7.38
N ALA A 40 4.72 -24.21 -6.82
CA ALA A 40 5.89 -24.20 -5.97
C ALA A 40 5.55 -24.41 -4.48
N GLN A 41 4.27 -24.49 -4.12
CA GLN A 41 3.78 -24.48 -2.72
C GLN A 41 4.38 -23.36 -1.85
N THR A 42 4.70 -22.22 -2.48
CA THR A 42 5.35 -21.09 -1.82
C THR A 42 4.37 -19.96 -1.57
N LEU A 43 4.40 -19.43 -0.36
CA LEU A 43 3.88 -18.11 -0.06
C LEU A 43 4.84 -17.06 -0.61
N LYS A 44 4.29 -16.15 -1.40
CA LYS A 44 5.00 -15.04 -2.04
C LYS A 44 4.49 -13.73 -1.49
N LYS A 45 5.37 -12.74 -1.43
CA LYS A 45 5.00 -11.37 -1.07
C LYS A 45 5.43 -10.38 -2.13
N ARG A 46 4.62 -9.34 -2.34
CA ARG A 46 4.80 -8.34 -3.39
C ARG A 46 5.60 -7.14 -2.89
N CYS A 47 6.59 -6.71 -3.67
CA CYS A 47 7.34 -5.48 -3.43
C CYS A 47 6.42 -4.26 -3.62
N HIS A 48 6.40 -3.37 -2.64
CA HIS A 48 5.58 -2.16 -2.73
C HIS A 48 6.01 -1.22 -3.85
N ILE A 49 7.31 -1.19 -4.19
CA ILE A 49 7.88 -0.30 -5.21
C ILE A 49 7.78 -0.90 -6.61
N CYS A 50 8.45 -2.03 -6.88
CA CYS A 50 8.53 -2.60 -8.22
C CYS A 50 7.42 -3.61 -8.56
N LYS A 51 6.54 -3.95 -7.60
CA LYS A 51 5.44 -4.91 -7.77
C LYS A 51 5.86 -6.35 -8.09
N GLN A 52 7.15 -6.66 -8.08
CA GLN A 52 7.66 -8.02 -8.21
C GLN A 52 7.34 -8.84 -6.95
N HIS A 53 7.16 -10.15 -7.13
CA HIS A 53 6.91 -11.11 -6.06
C HIS A 53 8.22 -11.81 -5.67
N TYR A 54 8.33 -12.21 -4.41
CA TYR A 54 9.45 -12.99 -3.89
C TYR A 54 8.92 -13.96 -2.84
N ASP A 55 9.63 -15.06 -2.69
CA ASP A 55 9.24 -16.17 -1.85
C ASP A 55 9.59 -15.84 -0.40
N VAL A 56 8.68 -16.19 0.52
CA VAL A 56 8.83 -15.89 1.94
C VAL A 56 8.68 -17.12 2.80
N GLU A 57 7.71 -17.99 2.50
CA GLU A 57 7.53 -19.26 3.21
C GLU A 57 7.20 -20.36 2.21
N HIS A 58 7.55 -21.58 2.57
CA HIS A 58 7.22 -22.77 1.81
C HIS A 58 6.31 -23.66 2.65
N TYR A 59 5.29 -24.24 2.03
CA TYR A 59 4.41 -25.19 2.70
C TYR A 59 4.91 -26.61 2.43
N LEU A 60 5.41 -27.29 3.46
CA LEU A 60 5.87 -28.67 3.39
C LEU A 60 5.38 -29.45 4.61
N GLU A 61 5.01 -30.70 4.38
CA GLU A 61 4.66 -31.64 5.46
C GLU A 61 3.60 -31.11 6.45
N GLY A 62 2.68 -30.28 5.97
CA GLY A 62 1.62 -29.68 6.80
C GLY A 62 2.04 -28.43 7.59
N LYS A 63 3.23 -27.88 7.32
CA LYS A 63 3.78 -26.72 8.03
C LYS A 63 4.29 -25.65 7.08
N TRP A 64 4.28 -24.42 7.58
CA TRP A 64 4.91 -23.29 6.92
C TRP A 64 6.34 -23.15 7.45
N ASP A 65 7.31 -23.31 6.56
CA ASP A 65 8.72 -23.11 6.85
C ASP A 65 9.20 -21.77 6.28
N ASP A 66 9.90 -21.02 7.13
CA ASP A 66 10.46 -19.72 6.74
C ASP A 66 11.65 -19.92 5.80
N ILE A 67 11.48 -19.52 4.54
CA ILE A 67 12.54 -19.51 3.51
C ILE A 67 12.97 -18.09 3.19
N HIS A 68 12.53 -17.13 3.99
CA HIS A 68 12.76 -15.72 3.81
C HIS A 68 14.25 -15.40 3.90
N ASP A 69 14.78 -14.91 2.79
CA ASP A 69 16.12 -14.34 2.73
C ASP A 69 16.08 -12.87 3.15
N GLU A 70 16.54 -12.58 4.38
CA GLU A 70 16.59 -11.23 4.94
C GLU A 70 17.50 -10.27 4.15
N GLU A 71 18.44 -10.78 3.35
CA GLU A 71 19.30 -9.95 2.51
C GLU A 71 18.53 -9.47 1.27
N LYS A 72 17.65 -10.32 0.71
CA LYS A 72 16.85 -10.00 -0.47
C LYS A 72 15.65 -9.10 -0.17
N TYR A 73 15.32 -8.90 1.10
CA TYR A 73 14.06 -8.28 1.50
C TYR A 73 14.15 -7.52 2.82
N ARG A 74 13.49 -6.35 2.88
CA ARG A 74 13.28 -5.64 4.14
C ARG A 74 11.81 -5.31 4.41
N LYS A 75 11.35 -5.67 5.61
CA LYS A 75 10.09 -5.18 6.18
C LYS A 75 10.22 -3.68 6.47
N THR A 76 9.17 -2.92 6.19
CA THR A 76 9.04 -1.56 6.74
C THR A 76 8.89 -1.62 8.26
N LYS A 77 9.22 -0.52 8.97
CA LYS A 77 9.00 -0.42 10.43
C LYS A 77 7.57 -0.77 10.86
N SER A 78 6.59 -0.52 9.99
CA SER A 78 5.18 -0.83 10.27
C SER A 78 4.78 -2.27 9.90
N GLY A 79 5.65 -3.04 9.25
CA GLY A 79 5.39 -4.44 8.85
C GLY A 79 4.44 -4.61 7.65
N TYR A 80 3.62 -3.60 7.34
CA TYR A 80 2.62 -3.66 6.26
C TYR A 80 3.22 -3.72 4.86
N ASN A 81 4.28 -2.93 4.64
CA ASN A 81 4.94 -2.84 3.35
C ASN A 81 6.32 -3.47 3.41
N SER A 82 6.80 -3.84 2.24
CA SER A 82 8.11 -4.41 2.07
C SER A 82 8.68 -4.09 0.70
N TYR A 83 10.01 -4.18 0.62
CA TYR A 83 10.77 -3.88 -0.58
C TYR A 83 11.79 -4.97 -0.83
N CYS A 84 11.96 -5.31 -2.11
CA CYS A 84 13.09 -6.13 -2.53
C CYS A 84 14.40 -5.34 -2.46
N GLU A 85 15.51 -6.07 -2.44
CA GLU A 85 16.88 -5.57 -2.45
C GLU A 85 17.10 -4.45 -3.48
N GLN A 86 16.71 -4.67 -4.73
CA GLN A 86 16.84 -3.70 -5.83
C GLN A 86 16.09 -2.37 -5.60
N CYS A 87 15.09 -2.38 -4.71
CA CYS A 87 14.30 -1.20 -4.37
C CYS A 87 14.76 -0.52 -3.09
N ILE A 88 15.71 -1.10 -2.35
CA ILE A 88 16.28 -0.52 -1.12
C ILE A 88 16.93 0.83 -1.42
N ASP A 89 17.75 0.91 -2.47
CA ASP A 89 18.50 2.13 -2.79
C ASP A 89 17.63 3.22 -3.42
N LYS A 90 16.60 2.84 -4.19
CA LYS A 90 15.60 3.78 -4.73
C LYS A 90 14.83 4.52 -3.62
N LYS A 91 14.67 3.90 -2.45
CA LYS A 91 14.03 4.54 -1.29
C LYS A 91 14.95 5.57 -0.62
N LYS A 92 16.25 5.26 -0.50
CA LYS A 92 17.23 6.20 0.08
C LYS A 92 17.32 7.48 -0.74
N ALA A 93 17.36 7.37 -2.08
CA ALA A 93 17.39 8.53 -2.97
C ALA A 93 16.16 9.45 -2.83
N ARG A 94 14.94 8.88 -2.65
CA ARG A 94 13.72 9.67 -2.39
C ARG A 94 13.72 10.38 -1.03
N GLN A 95 14.42 9.87 -0.02
CA GLN A 95 14.50 10.54 1.27
C GLN A 95 15.43 11.76 1.25
N VAL A 96 16.44 11.76 0.39
CA VAL A 96 17.41 12.87 0.25
C VAL A 96 16.79 14.06 -0.50
N GLN A 97 15.77 13.85 -1.33
CA GLN A 97 14.97 14.92 -1.97
C GLN A 97 13.74 15.34 -1.16
N LYS A 98 13.78 15.25 0.18
CA LYS A 98 12.83 16.02 0.98
C LYS A 98 13.31 17.47 0.97
N SER A 99 12.83 18.26 0.01
CA SER A 99 12.76 19.70 0.21
C SER A 99 11.99 19.95 1.51
N GLU A 100 12.48 20.87 2.34
CA GLU A 100 11.76 21.40 3.49
C GLU A 100 10.54 22.19 3.00
N ILE A 101 9.54 21.47 2.46
CA ILE A 101 8.24 22.05 2.18
C ILE A 101 7.57 22.17 3.55
N MET A 102 7.39 23.40 4.01
CA MET A 102 6.57 23.70 5.16
C MET A 102 5.17 23.11 4.91
N LYS A 103 4.81 22.09 5.69
CA LYS A 103 3.50 21.44 5.57
C LYS A 103 2.54 22.10 6.54
N LEU A 104 1.65 22.91 6.00
CA LEU A 104 0.48 23.38 6.73
C LEU A 104 -0.66 22.38 6.55
N THR A 105 -1.34 22.05 7.65
CA THR A 105 -2.54 21.23 7.64
C THR A 105 -3.73 22.12 7.93
N VAL A 106 -4.75 22.08 7.07
CA VAL A 106 -5.99 22.82 7.25
C VAL A 106 -7.11 21.82 7.51
N TYR A 107 -7.92 22.08 8.53
CA TYR A 107 -9.13 21.32 8.81
C TYR A 107 -10.31 21.99 8.13
N LEU A 108 -11.10 21.21 7.40
CA LEU A 108 -12.32 21.68 6.75
C LEU A 108 -13.52 21.13 7.51
N GLU A 109 -14.55 21.95 7.66
CA GLU A 109 -15.83 21.51 8.19
C GLU A 109 -16.48 20.46 7.27
N GLN A 110 -17.29 19.58 7.86
CA GLN A 110 -17.87 18.45 7.14
C GLN A 110 -18.75 18.89 5.95
N GLU A 111 -19.45 20.02 6.08
CA GLU A 111 -20.30 20.59 5.02
C GLU A 111 -19.47 21.07 3.82
N ILE A 112 -18.34 21.72 4.08
CA ILE A 112 -17.39 22.16 3.06
C ILE A 112 -16.82 20.95 2.30
N VAL A 113 -16.47 19.88 3.02
CA VAL A 113 -16.00 18.63 2.40
C VAL A 113 -17.06 18.02 1.49
N ARG A 114 -18.33 18.02 1.91
CA ARG A 114 -19.45 17.53 1.08
C ARG A 114 -19.62 18.38 -0.18
N PHE A 115 -19.58 19.69 -0.03
CA PHE A 115 -19.67 20.63 -1.16
C PHE A 115 -18.57 20.38 -2.20
N ILE A 116 -17.31 20.28 -1.76
CA ILE A 116 -16.16 20.00 -2.64
C ILE A 116 -16.36 18.70 -3.41
N LYS A 117 -16.81 17.63 -2.75
CA LYS A 117 -17.04 16.33 -3.41
C LYS A 117 -18.10 16.41 -4.49
N ILE A 118 -19.22 17.06 -4.21
CA ILE A 118 -20.33 17.21 -5.18
C ILE A 118 -19.83 17.99 -6.40
N LYS A 119 -19.17 19.13 -6.17
CA LYS A 119 -18.67 19.98 -7.27
C LYS A 119 -17.59 19.30 -8.10
N ALA A 120 -16.61 18.67 -7.47
CA ALA A 120 -15.58 17.91 -8.18
C ALA A 120 -16.18 16.79 -9.04
N THR A 121 -17.22 16.11 -8.53
CA THR A 121 -17.95 15.07 -9.28
C THR A 121 -18.69 15.66 -10.48
N LEU A 122 -19.41 16.78 -10.30
CA LEU A 122 -20.13 17.47 -11.38
C LEU A 122 -19.18 17.99 -12.47
N GLU A 123 -17.97 18.39 -12.10
CA GLU A 123 -16.94 18.86 -13.02
C GLU A 123 -16.06 17.72 -13.60
N GLY A 124 -16.26 16.47 -13.17
CA GLY A 124 -15.48 15.33 -13.64
C GLY A 124 -14.00 15.37 -13.25
N ILE A 125 -13.65 16.04 -12.15
CA ILE A 125 -12.27 16.22 -11.69
C ILE A 125 -12.05 15.65 -10.28
N SER A 126 -10.79 15.53 -9.87
CA SER A 126 -10.45 15.10 -8.51
C SER A 126 -10.72 16.19 -7.47
N ASN A 127 -11.02 15.78 -6.22
CA ASN A 127 -11.21 16.73 -5.10
C ASN A 127 -9.99 17.65 -4.91
N SER A 128 -8.78 17.11 -5.04
CA SER A 128 -7.53 17.88 -4.93
C SER A 128 -7.38 18.94 -6.01
N GLU A 129 -7.82 18.62 -7.23
CA GLU A 129 -7.80 19.57 -8.34
C GLU A 129 -8.82 20.68 -8.13
N TYR A 130 -10.03 20.33 -7.67
CA TYR A 130 -11.07 21.31 -7.36
C TYR A 130 -10.62 22.27 -6.24
N ILE A 131 -10.06 21.77 -5.15
CA ILE A 131 -9.49 22.59 -4.07
C ILE A 131 -8.39 23.50 -4.62
N SER A 132 -7.51 22.98 -5.47
CA SER A 132 -6.44 23.78 -6.09
C SER A 132 -7.00 24.90 -6.96
N ARG A 133 -8.13 24.70 -7.64
CA ARG A 133 -8.82 25.75 -8.41
C ARG A 133 -9.41 26.81 -7.50
N LEU A 134 -10.09 26.42 -6.42
CA LEU A 134 -10.63 27.36 -5.43
C LEU A 134 -9.53 28.26 -4.86
N VAL A 135 -8.42 27.66 -4.40
CA VAL A 135 -7.27 28.39 -3.85
C VAL A 135 -6.61 29.29 -4.89
N LYS A 136 -6.54 28.89 -6.16
CA LYS A 136 -5.97 29.72 -7.24
C LYS A 136 -6.89 30.85 -7.69
N ALA A 137 -8.21 30.62 -7.63
CA ALA A 137 -9.20 31.63 -7.96
C ALA A 137 -9.22 32.75 -6.91
N ASP A 138 -8.94 32.41 -5.65
CA ASP A 138 -8.83 33.36 -4.55
C ASP A 138 -7.45 34.03 -4.53
N LYS A 139 -7.31 35.15 -5.25
CA LYS A 139 -6.03 35.89 -5.39
C LYS A 139 -5.56 36.60 -4.11
N ASN A 140 -6.35 36.60 -3.04
CA ASN A 140 -5.99 37.22 -1.76
C ASN A 140 -5.56 36.16 -0.74
N ILE A 141 -4.30 35.75 -0.82
CA ILE A 141 -3.63 34.92 0.20
C ILE A 141 -3.73 35.54 1.62
N THR A 142 -4.07 36.83 1.72
CA THR A 142 -4.19 37.61 2.95
C THR A 142 -5.34 37.17 3.88
N ASP A 143 -6.41 36.56 3.38
CA ASP A 143 -7.54 36.13 4.24
C ASP A 143 -7.46 34.67 4.71
N LEU A 144 -6.60 33.85 4.09
CA LEU A 144 -6.30 32.49 4.56
C LEU A 144 -5.50 32.49 5.87
N VAL A 145 -4.75 33.56 6.16
CA VAL A 145 -3.98 33.73 7.40
C VAL A 145 -4.87 34.16 8.58
N LYS A 146 -6.07 34.73 8.33
CA LYS A 146 -7.03 35.08 9.40
C LYS A 146 -7.90 33.91 9.87
N LEU A 147 -7.77 32.75 9.22
CA LEU A 147 -8.44 31.49 9.59
C LEU A 147 -7.56 30.58 10.46
N LEU A 148 -6.36 31.03 10.84
CA LEU A 148 -5.45 30.41 11.81
C LEU A 148 -5.37 31.28 13.07
#